data_AF-A0A7V2ZM05-F1
#
_entry.id   AF-A0A7V2ZM05-F1
#
_cell.length_a   1.000
_cell.length_b   1.000
_cell.length_c   1.000
_cell.angle_alpha   90.00
_cell.angle_beta   90.00
_cell.angle_gamma   90.00
#
_symmetry.space_group_name_H-M   'P 1'
#
loop_
_entity.id
_entity.type
_entity.pdbx_description
1 polymer ?
#
loop_
_entity_poly.entity_id
_entity_poly.type
_entity_poly.pdbx_seq_one_letter_code
_entity_poly.pdbx_strand_id
1 'polypeptide(L)'
;MTLQQVKCFQKIIGKLIEISVKRSRADLKQQKKEIIIDKAIELFARKDYYEVMMDDVAKLSKVAKGTVYNYFESKEQLYNEIITSNLTNLLTSIKSNLSSDSLIIDSLQSFISSLHQFLVSHKNFFKIFSRYIYQDDASLNPIIKLKTEELNSLLSDILYKGKREKLFREVEEDFAVRLIIGCVFSSAKRCIENNFPDEQLISERENLFEFIINSLYVGFDISMIRPLKNKTIVLTRTVEQSAESASVFIELGAKVIVFPTLEIVPPSSWKSFDEVILNKNRIDFLIFTSAHTVTMFAHRLKELNKNFNYSKTKVIAIGSKTSQICEQYKIPVNIIPEKFSGEGVVEALSKFNLKDKVVFIPRSAIGRAELPKGLEELGAIIKSVPVYNVSLPGKKVIEESLKQLKFSKPDVFVFTSPSTFENFLTIMGIDNPALFFRGVDVAAIGPTTKSAIESKKVKVSIMPSEFTIKGLAQKMIEYYRSKEN
;
A
#
# COMPACT_ATOMS: atom_id res chain seq x y z
N MET A 1 -64.99 -59.06 29.49
CA MET A 1 -63.58 -58.76 29.89
C MET A 1 -63.35 -59.31 31.29
N THR A 2 -62.29 -60.08 31.49
CA THR A 2 -61.92 -60.55 32.83
C THR A 2 -61.43 -59.38 33.69
N LEU A 3 -61.62 -59.45 35.01
CA LEU A 3 -61.22 -58.39 35.97
C LEU A 3 -59.74 -57.98 35.81
N GLN A 4 -58.91 -58.90 35.33
CA GLN A 4 -57.48 -58.73 35.10
C GLN A 4 -57.16 -57.93 33.83
N GLN A 5 -58.00 -58.04 32.77
CA GLN A 5 -57.87 -57.24 31.55
C GLN A 5 -58.28 -55.78 31.80
N VAL A 6 -59.31 -55.52 32.62
CA VAL A 6 -59.72 -54.18 33.03
C VAL A 6 -58.59 -53.48 33.82
N LYS A 7 -57.96 -54.17 34.77
CA LYS A 7 -56.84 -53.64 35.56
C LYS A 7 -55.59 -53.35 34.72
N CYS A 8 -55.30 -54.18 33.71
CA CYS A 8 -54.16 -53.96 32.81
C CYS A 8 -54.38 -52.73 31.91
N PHE A 9 -55.60 -52.57 31.38
CA PHE A 9 -55.97 -51.43 30.53
C PHE A 9 -55.95 -50.10 31.30
N GLN A 10 -56.46 -50.07 32.54
CA GLN A 10 -56.37 -48.91 33.42
C GLN A 10 -54.92 -48.51 33.76
N LYS A 11 -54.03 -49.50 33.93
CA LYS A 11 -52.60 -49.25 34.20
C LYS A 11 -51.86 -48.65 32.99
N ILE A 12 -52.22 -49.07 31.77
CA ILE A 12 -51.66 -48.53 30.52
C ILE A 12 -52.16 -47.10 30.27
N ILE A 13 -53.47 -46.84 30.45
CA ILE A 13 -54.04 -45.50 30.35
C ILE A 13 -53.42 -44.56 31.38
N GLY A 14 -53.26 -44.99 32.64
CA GLY A 14 -52.59 -44.20 33.68
C GLY A 14 -51.15 -43.83 33.31
N LYS A 15 -50.40 -44.77 32.73
CA LYS A 15 -49.02 -44.53 32.29
C LYS A 15 -48.94 -43.59 31.08
N LEU A 16 -49.90 -43.68 30.15
CA LEU A 16 -50.01 -42.77 29.01
C LEU A 16 -50.42 -41.34 29.44
N ILE A 17 -51.31 -41.22 30.43
CA ILE A 17 -51.68 -39.93 31.04
C ILE A 17 -50.48 -39.34 31.79
N GLU A 18 -49.72 -40.12 32.57
CA GLU A 18 -48.50 -39.64 33.23
C GLU A 18 -47.43 -39.17 32.25
N ILE A 19 -47.22 -39.88 31.14
CA ILE A 19 -46.27 -39.49 30.09
C ILE A 19 -46.73 -38.20 29.40
N SER A 20 -48.02 -38.07 29.10
CA SER A 20 -48.63 -36.86 28.53
C SER A 20 -48.53 -35.66 29.47
N VAL A 21 -48.80 -35.84 30.76
CA VAL A 21 -48.69 -34.80 31.81
C VAL A 21 -47.22 -34.43 32.06
N LYS A 22 -46.28 -35.39 32.02
CA LYS A 22 -44.83 -35.10 32.13
C LYS A 22 -44.30 -34.32 30.92
N ARG A 23 -44.72 -34.65 29.70
CA ARG A 23 -44.42 -33.86 28.49
C ARG A 23 -44.98 -32.44 28.61
N SER A 24 -46.26 -32.31 28.95
CA SER A 24 -46.92 -31.02 29.17
C SER A 24 -46.24 -30.15 30.24
N ARG A 25 -45.78 -30.75 31.36
CA ARG A 25 -45.04 -30.03 32.41
C ARG A 25 -43.63 -29.60 31.99
N ALA A 26 -42.93 -30.42 31.21
CA ALA A 26 -41.61 -30.06 30.66
C ALA A 26 -41.72 -28.91 29.66
N ASP A 27 -42.73 -28.95 28.78
CA ASP A 27 -43.01 -27.89 27.80
C ASP A 27 -43.38 -26.58 28.50
N LEU A 28 -44.24 -26.61 29.53
CA LEU A 28 -44.57 -25.45 30.36
C LEU A 28 -43.34 -24.89 31.10
N LYS A 29 -42.42 -25.76 31.55
CA LYS A 29 -41.18 -25.35 32.21
C LYS A 29 -40.26 -24.63 31.21
N GLN A 30 -40.17 -25.14 29.99
CA GLN A 30 -39.35 -24.57 28.91
C GLN A 30 -39.91 -23.23 28.41
N GLN A 31 -41.22 -23.14 28.16
CA GLN A 31 -41.88 -21.89 27.76
C GLN A 31 -41.67 -20.77 28.80
N LYS A 32 -41.75 -21.10 30.09
CA LYS A 32 -41.46 -20.12 31.15
C LYS A 32 -40.00 -19.66 31.15
N LYS A 33 -39.05 -20.56 30.88
CA LYS A 33 -37.64 -20.21 30.75
C LYS A 33 -37.43 -19.25 29.58
N GLU A 34 -38.06 -19.51 28.43
CA GLU A 34 -38.00 -18.66 27.23
C GLU A 34 -38.59 -17.27 27.49
N ILE A 35 -39.75 -17.18 28.15
CA ILE A 35 -40.36 -15.90 28.53
C ILE A 35 -39.40 -15.08 29.41
N ILE A 36 -38.74 -15.71 30.37
CA ILE A 36 -37.77 -15.03 31.25
C ILE A 36 -36.57 -14.52 30.44
N ILE A 37 -36.03 -15.34 29.52
CA ILE A 37 -34.92 -14.97 28.64
C ILE A 37 -35.32 -13.78 27.75
N ASP A 38 -36.47 -13.82 27.10
CA ASP A 38 -36.95 -12.76 26.21
C ASP A 38 -37.10 -11.42 26.92
N LYS A 39 -37.65 -11.44 28.14
CA LYS A 39 -37.79 -10.23 28.96
C LYS A 39 -36.46 -9.74 29.52
N ALA A 40 -35.56 -10.65 29.86
CA ALA A 40 -34.21 -10.28 30.24
C ALA A 40 -33.45 -9.62 29.07
N ILE A 41 -33.58 -10.12 27.84
CA ILE A 41 -33.01 -9.52 26.62
C ILE A 41 -33.51 -8.08 26.45
N GLU A 42 -34.81 -7.83 26.65
CA GLU A 42 -35.38 -6.47 26.57
C GLU A 42 -34.73 -5.52 27.59
N LEU A 43 -34.48 -6.00 28.82
CA LEU A 43 -33.85 -5.20 29.87
C LEU A 43 -32.36 -4.95 29.62
N PHE A 44 -31.58 -6.00 29.33
CA PHE A 44 -30.13 -5.88 29.09
C PHE A 44 -29.80 -5.13 27.80
N ALA A 45 -30.73 -5.05 26.83
CA ALA A 45 -30.54 -4.21 25.65
C ALA A 45 -30.70 -2.71 25.93
N ARG A 46 -31.48 -2.34 26.96
CA ARG A 46 -31.76 -0.94 27.34
C ARG A 46 -30.84 -0.41 28.43
N LYS A 47 -30.37 -1.27 29.32
CA LYS A 47 -29.57 -0.94 30.49
C LYS A 47 -28.21 -1.61 30.46
N ASP A 48 -27.24 -1.08 31.19
CA ASP A 48 -25.97 -1.75 31.37
C ASP A 48 -26.07 -2.94 32.32
N TYR A 49 -25.14 -3.90 32.21
CA TYR A 49 -25.17 -5.14 32.97
C TYR A 49 -25.37 -4.92 34.48
N TYR A 50 -24.69 -3.93 35.04
CA TYR A 50 -24.72 -3.64 36.48
C TYR A 50 -26.05 -3.04 36.95
N GLU A 51 -26.79 -2.37 36.07
CA GLU A 51 -28.07 -1.71 36.38
C GLU A 51 -29.26 -2.67 36.37
N VAL A 52 -29.12 -3.84 35.74
CA VAL A 52 -30.18 -4.85 35.69
C VAL A 52 -30.24 -5.64 37.00
N MET A 53 -31.44 -5.71 37.58
CA MET A 53 -31.74 -6.49 38.78
C MET A 53 -32.63 -7.69 38.44
N MET A 54 -32.43 -8.82 39.11
CA MET A 54 -33.24 -10.04 38.91
C MET A 54 -34.74 -9.79 39.21
N ASP A 55 -35.03 -8.85 40.11
CA ASP A 55 -36.41 -8.47 40.46
C ASP A 55 -37.11 -7.75 39.30
N ASP A 56 -36.36 -6.95 38.53
CA ASP A 56 -36.90 -6.28 37.35
C ASP A 56 -37.22 -7.29 36.25
N VAL A 57 -36.36 -8.31 36.07
CA VAL A 57 -36.61 -9.44 35.17
C VAL A 57 -37.88 -10.19 35.57
N ALA A 58 -38.03 -10.50 36.87
CA ALA A 58 -39.22 -11.19 37.39
C ALA A 58 -40.51 -10.40 37.14
N LYS A 59 -40.50 -9.09 37.47
CA LYS A 59 -41.62 -8.17 37.24
C LYS A 59 -41.99 -8.10 35.76
N LEU A 60 -41.01 -7.90 34.88
CA LEU A 60 -41.25 -7.79 33.44
C LEU A 60 -41.76 -9.11 32.83
N SER A 61 -41.28 -10.24 33.35
CA SER A 61 -41.71 -11.60 32.96
C SER A 61 -43.05 -12.02 33.56
N LYS A 62 -43.64 -11.21 34.46
CA LYS A 62 -44.86 -11.54 35.21
C LYS A 62 -44.75 -12.86 35.99
N VAL A 63 -43.59 -13.11 36.60
CA VAL A 63 -43.35 -14.27 37.47
C VAL A 63 -42.85 -13.83 38.84
N ALA A 64 -42.99 -14.70 39.85
CA ALA A 64 -42.39 -14.46 41.16
C ALA A 64 -40.85 -14.45 41.08
N LYS A 65 -40.20 -13.64 41.91
CA LYS A 65 -38.73 -13.57 42.01
C LYS A 65 -38.09 -14.96 42.16
N GLY A 66 -38.61 -15.77 43.08
CA GLY A 66 -38.13 -17.14 43.30
C GLY A 66 -38.24 -18.03 42.06
N THR A 67 -39.21 -17.78 41.17
CA THR A 67 -39.31 -18.50 39.89
C THR A 67 -38.12 -18.22 38.99
N VAL A 68 -37.65 -16.97 38.90
CA VAL A 68 -36.46 -16.65 38.09
C VAL A 68 -35.23 -17.36 38.64
N TYR A 69 -35.04 -17.33 39.96
CA TYR A 69 -33.92 -18.01 40.62
C TYR A 69 -33.96 -19.54 40.51
N ASN A 70 -35.14 -20.13 40.31
CA ASN A 70 -35.26 -21.57 40.03
C ASN A 70 -34.72 -21.96 38.64
N TYR A 71 -34.61 -21.01 37.70
CA TYR A 71 -34.04 -21.24 36.37
C TYR A 71 -32.61 -20.72 36.24
N PHE A 72 -32.28 -19.64 36.95
CA PHE A 72 -31.01 -18.94 36.87
C PHE A 72 -30.54 -18.56 38.28
N GLU A 73 -29.53 -19.27 38.77
CA GLU A 73 -28.93 -19.09 40.10
C GLU A 73 -28.38 -17.67 40.29
N SER A 74 -27.92 -17.02 39.21
CA SER A 74 -27.36 -15.68 39.26
C SER A 74 -27.71 -14.84 38.01
N LYS A 75 -27.53 -13.52 38.14
CA LYS A 75 -27.63 -12.57 37.00
C LYS A 75 -26.63 -12.91 35.90
N GLU A 76 -25.42 -13.32 36.30
CA GLU A 76 -24.38 -13.74 35.37
C GLU A 76 -24.78 -14.99 34.59
N GLN A 77 -25.34 -16.01 35.26
CA GLN A 77 -25.84 -17.20 34.59
C GLN A 77 -26.94 -16.87 33.58
N LEU A 78 -27.89 -15.99 33.96
CA LEU A 78 -28.93 -15.52 33.04
C LEU A 78 -28.32 -14.79 31.83
N TYR A 79 -27.36 -13.90 32.06
CA TYR A 79 -26.69 -13.14 30.99
C TYR A 79 -25.91 -14.05 30.03
N ASN A 80 -25.17 -15.01 30.56
CA ASN A 80 -24.43 -16.00 29.76
C ASN A 80 -25.39 -16.93 29.00
N GLU A 81 -26.52 -17.33 29.59
CA GLU A 81 -27.54 -18.14 28.91
C GLU A 81 -28.16 -17.39 27.73
N ILE A 82 -28.47 -16.09 27.90
CA ILE A 82 -28.98 -15.24 26.81
C ILE A 82 -28.03 -15.30 25.62
N ILE A 83 -26.73 -15.09 25.84
CA ILE A 83 -25.75 -15.06 24.76
C ILE A 83 -25.58 -16.46 24.16
N THR A 84 -25.43 -17.47 24.99
CA THR A 84 -25.18 -18.87 24.58
C THR A 84 -26.35 -19.44 23.77
N SER A 85 -27.59 -19.22 24.20
CA SER A 85 -28.79 -19.70 23.50
C SER A 85 -28.94 -19.03 22.13
N ASN A 86 -28.75 -17.71 22.04
CA ASN A 86 -28.85 -16.98 20.78
C ASN A 86 -27.72 -17.35 19.81
N LEU A 87 -26.48 -17.53 20.28
CA LEU A 87 -25.39 -18.03 19.44
C LEU A 87 -25.65 -19.45 18.94
N THR A 88 -26.28 -20.30 19.76
CA THR A 88 -26.67 -21.66 19.34
C THR A 88 -27.71 -21.62 18.22
N ASN A 89 -28.70 -20.72 18.34
CA ASN A 89 -29.72 -20.53 17.31
C ASN A 89 -29.11 -19.98 16.02
N LEU A 90 -28.20 -19.01 16.11
CA LEU A 90 -27.44 -18.48 14.97
C LEU A 90 -26.66 -19.58 14.25
N LEU A 91 -25.85 -20.35 14.99
CA LEU A 91 -25.05 -21.44 14.42
C LEU A 91 -25.92 -22.49 13.75
N THR A 92 -27.05 -22.85 14.38
CA THR A 92 -28.02 -23.80 13.81
C THR A 92 -28.60 -23.26 12.51
N SER A 93 -29.00 -21.99 12.48
CA SER A 93 -29.55 -21.33 11.29
C SER A 93 -28.54 -21.21 10.15
N ILE A 94 -27.27 -20.91 10.46
CA ILE A 94 -26.22 -20.87 9.43
C ILE A 94 -26.00 -22.28 8.87
N LYS A 95 -25.82 -23.27 9.74
CA LYS A 95 -25.57 -24.66 9.33
C LYS A 95 -26.71 -25.25 8.50
N SER A 96 -27.97 -24.94 8.82
CA SER A 96 -29.11 -25.41 8.03
C SER A 96 -29.18 -24.80 6.63
N ASN A 97 -28.61 -23.61 6.45
CA ASN A 97 -28.61 -22.89 5.18
C ASN A 97 -27.37 -23.20 4.31
N LEU A 98 -26.33 -23.81 4.91
CA LEU A 98 -25.14 -24.24 4.18
C LEU A 98 -25.36 -25.64 3.61
N SER A 99 -25.60 -25.73 2.30
CA SER A 99 -25.69 -27.01 1.57
C SER A 99 -24.30 -27.51 1.18
N SER A 100 -24.06 -28.83 1.35
CA SER A 100 -22.81 -29.49 0.92
C SER A 100 -22.56 -29.42 -0.58
N ASP A 101 -23.63 -29.27 -1.37
CA ASP A 101 -23.59 -29.36 -2.83
C ASP A 101 -23.65 -27.98 -3.52
N SER A 102 -23.61 -26.91 -2.73
CA SER A 102 -23.64 -25.53 -3.24
C SER A 102 -22.26 -25.09 -3.77
N LEU A 103 -22.25 -24.17 -4.73
CA LEU A 103 -21.01 -23.51 -5.15
C LEU A 103 -20.43 -22.73 -3.96
N ILE A 104 -19.10 -22.61 -3.91
CA ILE A 104 -18.44 -21.93 -2.78
C ILE A 104 -18.89 -20.47 -2.62
N ILE A 105 -19.16 -19.81 -3.74
CA ILE A 105 -19.68 -18.43 -3.76
C ILE A 105 -21.05 -18.37 -3.09
N ASP A 106 -21.94 -19.33 -3.38
CA ASP A 106 -23.26 -19.43 -2.75
C ASP A 106 -23.18 -19.75 -1.25
N SER A 107 -22.22 -20.61 -0.86
CA SER A 107 -21.93 -20.88 0.55
C SER A 107 -21.49 -19.62 1.29
N LEU A 108 -20.60 -18.82 0.70
CA LEU A 108 -20.16 -17.54 1.26
C LEU A 108 -21.33 -16.56 1.37
N GLN A 109 -22.14 -16.44 0.32
CA GLN A 109 -23.32 -15.57 0.30
C GLN A 109 -24.34 -15.98 1.37
N SER A 110 -24.61 -17.27 1.50
CA SER A 110 -25.52 -17.83 2.50
C SER A 110 -25.02 -17.60 3.92
N PHE A 111 -23.72 -17.77 4.18
CA PHE A 111 -23.11 -17.47 5.47
C PHE A 111 -23.28 -15.99 5.84
N ILE A 112 -22.87 -15.09 4.95
CA ILE A 112 -22.94 -13.63 5.15
C ILE A 112 -24.39 -13.19 5.36
N SER A 113 -25.30 -13.65 4.50
CA SER A 113 -26.71 -13.26 4.54
C SER A 113 -27.40 -13.78 5.81
N SER A 114 -27.14 -15.03 6.21
CA SER A 114 -27.73 -15.62 7.42
C SER A 114 -27.22 -14.93 8.68
N LEU A 115 -25.91 -14.66 8.76
CA LEU A 115 -25.32 -13.94 9.88
C LEU A 115 -25.90 -12.52 9.96
N HIS A 116 -25.88 -11.78 8.85
CA HIS A 116 -26.41 -10.41 8.79
C HIS A 116 -27.89 -10.37 9.19
N GLN A 117 -28.71 -11.23 8.58
CA GLN A 117 -30.15 -11.28 8.85
C GLN A 117 -30.43 -11.58 10.32
N PHE A 118 -29.73 -12.55 10.92
CA PHE A 118 -29.89 -12.88 12.32
C PHE A 118 -29.59 -11.69 13.23
N LEU A 119 -28.47 -10.99 13.00
CA LEU A 119 -28.06 -9.84 13.82
C LEU A 119 -29.07 -8.69 13.74
N VAL A 120 -29.58 -8.38 12.55
CA VAL A 120 -30.58 -7.32 12.34
C VAL A 120 -31.94 -7.71 12.93
N SER A 121 -32.42 -8.93 12.71
CA SER A 121 -33.69 -9.41 13.26
C SER A 121 -33.68 -9.50 14.79
N HIS A 122 -32.51 -9.75 15.39
CA HIS A 122 -32.35 -9.84 16.85
C HIS A 122 -31.60 -8.63 17.42
N LYS A 123 -32.01 -7.41 17.07
CA LYS A 123 -31.34 -6.15 17.46
C LYS A 123 -31.03 -5.99 18.95
N ASN A 124 -31.88 -6.52 19.84
CA ASN A 124 -31.63 -6.48 21.29
C ASN A 124 -30.48 -7.40 21.68
N PHE A 125 -30.44 -8.62 21.12
CA PHE A 125 -29.29 -9.51 21.27
C PHE A 125 -28.02 -8.88 20.67
N PHE A 126 -28.09 -8.27 19.49
CA PHE A 126 -26.95 -7.58 18.89
C PHE A 126 -26.34 -6.50 19.82
N LYS A 127 -27.18 -5.70 20.48
CA LYS A 127 -26.73 -4.69 21.46
C LYS A 127 -26.03 -5.31 22.67
N ILE A 128 -26.53 -6.44 23.14
CA ILE A 128 -25.93 -7.16 24.28
C ILE A 128 -24.60 -7.79 23.86
N PHE A 129 -24.61 -8.53 22.74
CA PHE A 129 -23.47 -9.27 22.24
C PHE A 129 -22.32 -8.35 21.82
N SER A 130 -22.61 -7.23 21.16
CA SER A 130 -21.58 -6.24 20.81
C SER A 130 -20.85 -5.70 22.03
N ARG A 131 -21.54 -5.42 23.14
CA ARG A 131 -20.87 -5.02 24.40
C ARG A 131 -20.05 -6.15 25.02
N TYR A 132 -20.47 -7.39 24.84
CA TYR A 132 -19.79 -8.56 25.40
C TYR A 132 -18.47 -8.87 24.71
N ILE A 133 -18.42 -8.81 23.37
CA ILE A 133 -17.22 -9.17 22.59
C ILE A 133 -16.08 -8.14 22.66
N TYR A 134 -16.32 -6.94 23.18
CA TYR A 134 -15.27 -5.94 23.43
C TYR A 134 -14.63 -6.05 24.83
N GLN A 135 -15.01 -7.05 25.62
CA GLN A 135 -14.33 -7.37 26.88
C GLN A 135 -13.02 -8.13 26.63
N ASP A 136 -12.07 -8.07 27.57
CA ASP A 136 -10.82 -8.82 27.47
C ASP A 136 -11.11 -10.33 27.31
N ASP A 137 -10.41 -10.98 26.35
CA ASP A 137 -10.62 -12.41 25.98
C ASP A 137 -10.50 -13.36 27.18
N ALA A 138 -9.64 -13.03 28.16
CA ALA A 138 -9.49 -13.79 29.41
C ALA A 138 -10.75 -13.79 30.30
N SER A 139 -11.67 -12.86 30.07
CA SER A 139 -12.91 -12.69 30.86
C SER A 139 -14.13 -13.34 30.19
N LEU A 140 -13.98 -13.88 28.97
CA LEU A 140 -15.10 -14.48 28.25
C LEU A 140 -15.44 -15.86 28.82
N ASN A 141 -16.74 -16.10 29.01
CA ASN A 141 -17.26 -17.43 29.30
C ASN A 141 -16.76 -18.46 28.25
N PRO A 142 -16.19 -19.60 28.67
CA PRO A 142 -15.63 -20.60 27.75
C PRO A 142 -16.62 -21.15 26.72
N ILE A 143 -17.90 -21.31 27.09
CA ILE A 143 -18.93 -21.83 26.18
C ILE A 143 -19.21 -20.82 25.07
N ILE A 144 -19.22 -19.53 25.41
CA ILE A 144 -19.43 -18.46 24.43
C ILE A 144 -18.21 -18.37 23.49
N LYS A 145 -16.99 -18.48 24.04
CA LYS A 145 -15.76 -18.53 23.24
C LYS A 145 -15.78 -19.66 22.22
N LEU A 146 -16.10 -20.89 22.65
CA LEU A 146 -16.21 -22.05 21.77
C LEU A 146 -17.23 -21.85 20.64
N LYS A 147 -18.37 -21.20 20.92
CA LYS A 147 -19.39 -20.92 19.89
C LYS A 147 -18.94 -19.86 18.88
N THR A 148 -18.21 -18.84 19.33
CA THR A 148 -17.62 -17.84 18.43
C THR A 148 -16.52 -18.48 17.56
N GLU A 149 -15.69 -19.35 18.13
CA GLU A 149 -14.69 -20.13 17.39
C GLU A 149 -15.36 -21.06 16.35
N GLU A 150 -16.47 -21.69 16.71
CA GLU A 150 -17.26 -22.51 15.80
C GLU A 150 -17.82 -21.70 14.62
N LEU A 151 -18.33 -20.48 14.86
CA LEU A 151 -18.77 -19.57 13.82
C LEU A 151 -17.61 -19.18 12.87
N ASN A 152 -16.45 -18.86 13.44
CA ASN A 152 -15.24 -18.53 12.69
C ASN A 152 -14.77 -19.71 11.83
N SER A 153 -14.84 -20.93 12.38
CA SER A 153 -14.46 -22.17 11.67
C SER A 153 -15.33 -22.40 10.44
N LEU A 154 -16.63 -22.15 10.51
CA LEU A 154 -17.53 -22.30 9.35
C LEU A 154 -17.12 -21.39 8.19
N LEU A 155 -16.74 -20.14 8.48
CA LEU A 155 -16.25 -19.22 7.45
C LEU A 155 -14.85 -19.61 6.96
N SER A 156 -13.96 -20.00 7.87
CA SER A 156 -12.60 -20.48 7.53
C SER A 156 -12.66 -21.66 6.54
N ASP A 157 -13.56 -22.62 6.76
CA ASP A 157 -13.76 -23.75 5.83
C ASP A 157 -14.19 -23.31 4.43
N ILE A 158 -15.08 -22.31 4.32
CA ILE A 158 -15.52 -21.73 3.04
C ILE A 158 -14.34 -21.07 2.33
N LEU A 159 -13.56 -20.25 3.05
CA LEU A 159 -12.41 -19.55 2.51
C LEU A 159 -11.30 -20.50 2.07
N TYR A 160 -11.00 -21.52 2.88
CA TYR A 160 -10.01 -22.56 2.57
C TYR A 160 -10.36 -23.30 1.29
N LYS A 161 -11.62 -23.76 1.16
CA LYS A 161 -12.08 -24.44 -0.06
C LYS A 161 -12.01 -23.53 -1.29
N GLY A 162 -12.42 -22.26 -1.16
CA GLY A 162 -12.37 -21.29 -2.26
C GLY A 162 -10.96 -20.94 -2.74
N LYS A 163 -9.98 -20.90 -1.81
CA LYS A 163 -8.56 -20.80 -2.18
C LYS A 163 -8.06 -22.04 -2.90
N ARG A 164 -8.38 -23.23 -2.39
CA ARG A 164 -8.00 -24.51 -3.02
C ARG A 164 -8.53 -24.64 -4.45
N GLU A 165 -9.74 -24.15 -4.70
CA GLU A 165 -10.39 -24.14 -6.01
C GLU A 165 -9.97 -22.95 -6.90
N LYS A 166 -9.05 -22.10 -6.42
CA LYS A 166 -8.55 -20.90 -7.12
C LYS A 166 -9.64 -19.89 -7.48
N LEU A 167 -10.73 -19.87 -6.72
CA LEU A 167 -11.80 -18.87 -6.83
C LEU A 167 -11.47 -17.63 -5.99
N PHE A 168 -10.80 -17.83 -4.86
CA PHE A 168 -10.33 -16.75 -3.98
C PHE A 168 -8.81 -16.59 -4.08
N ARG A 169 -8.34 -15.34 -3.98
CA ARG A 169 -6.93 -14.99 -3.95
C ARG A 169 -6.25 -15.55 -2.71
N GLU A 170 -4.92 -15.64 -2.76
CA GLU A 170 -4.11 -15.92 -1.58
C GLU A 170 -4.29 -14.82 -0.53
N VAL A 171 -4.76 -15.23 0.65
CA VAL A 171 -4.97 -14.38 1.82
C VAL A 171 -4.81 -15.21 3.09
N GLU A 172 -4.21 -14.61 4.11
CA GLU A 172 -4.10 -15.19 5.45
C GLU A 172 -5.53 -15.36 6.03
N GLU A 173 -5.81 -16.52 6.60
CA GLU A 173 -7.16 -16.96 6.92
C GLU A 173 -7.75 -16.26 8.13
N ASP A 174 -7.01 -16.13 9.23
CA ASP A 174 -7.48 -15.46 10.45
C ASP A 174 -7.80 -13.99 10.15
N PHE A 175 -6.93 -13.31 9.40
CA PHE A 175 -7.13 -11.95 8.90
C PHE A 175 -8.43 -11.84 8.08
N ALA A 176 -8.64 -12.73 7.11
CA ALA A 176 -9.83 -12.68 6.26
C ALA A 176 -11.12 -12.94 7.06
N VAL A 177 -11.12 -13.94 7.95
CA VAL A 177 -12.26 -14.26 8.81
C VAL A 177 -12.65 -13.07 9.69
N ARG A 178 -11.66 -12.47 10.38
CA ARG A 178 -11.90 -11.31 11.26
C ARG A 178 -12.47 -10.11 10.50
N LEU A 179 -11.92 -9.80 9.33
CA LEU A 179 -12.42 -8.67 8.53
C LEU A 179 -13.82 -8.91 7.98
N ILE A 180 -14.10 -10.11 7.44
CA ILE A 180 -15.42 -10.44 6.91
C ILE A 180 -16.47 -10.36 8.00
N ILE A 181 -16.24 -11.01 9.16
CA ILE A 181 -17.16 -10.92 10.30
C ILE A 181 -17.31 -9.47 10.76
N GLY A 182 -16.21 -8.72 10.85
CA GLY A 182 -16.23 -7.30 11.19
C GLY A 182 -17.09 -6.46 10.23
N CYS A 183 -17.02 -6.73 8.92
CA CYS A 183 -17.86 -6.08 7.90
C CYS A 183 -19.35 -6.41 8.12
N VAL A 184 -19.69 -7.68 8.36
CA VAL A 184 -21.07 -8.09 8.63
C VAL A 184 -21.62 -7.41 9.89
N PHE A 185 -20.82 -7.37 10.97
CA PHE A 185 -21.18 -6.70 12.22
C PHE A 185 -21.38 -5.19 12.03
N SER A 186 -20.48 -4.54 11.29
CA SER A 186 -20.54 -3.11 11.03
C SER A 186 -21.76 -2.74 10.18
N SER A 187 -22.07 -3.55 9.17
CA SER A 187 -23.27 -3.38 8.35
C SER A 187 -24.55 -3.60 9.16
N ALA A 188 -24.63 -4.66 9.97
CA ALA A 188 -25.77 -4.89 10.85
C ALA A 188 -25.97 -3.73 11.86
N LYS A 189 -24.88 -3.19 12.43
CA LYS A 189 -24.92 -2.00 13.29
C LYS A 189 -25.52 -0.81 12.56
N ARG A 190 -25.04 -0.54 11.35
CA ARG A 190 -25.52 0.56 10.49
C ARG A 190 -27.02 0.43 10.21
N CYS A 191 -27.50 -0.76 9.87
CA CYS A 191 -28.93 -1.01 9.67
C CYS A 191 -29.77 -0.73 10.92
N ILE A 192 -29.30 -1.22 12.09
CA ILE A 192 -30.02 -1.08 13.35
C ILE A 192 -30.06 0.38 13.82
N GLU A 193 -28.96 1.12 13.72
CA GLU A 193 -28.88 2.52 14.15
C GLU A 193 -29.72 3.45 13.27
N ASN A 194 -29.83 3.14 11.98
CA ASN A 194 -30.61 3.94 11.03
C ASN A 194 -32.04 3.42 10.78
N ASN A 195 -32.46 2.33 11.44
CA ASN A 195 -33.77 1.69 11.27
C ASN A 195 -34.16 1.45 9.79
N PHE A 196 -33.26 0.83 9.03
CA PHE A 196 -33.50 0.56 7.60
C PHE A 196 -34.77 -0.27 7.37
N PRO A 197 -35.64 0.11 6.41
CA PRO A 197 -36.77 -0.71 5.97
C PRO A 197 -36.30 -1.96 5.19
N ASP A 198 -37.18 -2.95 5.04
CA ASP A 198 -36.85 -4.25 4.42
C ASP A 198 -36.18 -4.14 3.04
N GLU A 199 -36.62 -3.19 2.20
CA GLU A 199 -36.02 -2.93 0.88
C GLU A 199 -34.55 -2.49 0.99
N GLN A 200 -34.24 -1.60 1.93
CA GLN A 200 -32.87 -1.17 2.19
C GLN A 200 -32.02 -2.27 2.83
N LEU A 201 -32.62 -3.17 3.63
CA LEU A 201 -31.91 -4.33 4.17
C LEU A 201 -31.49 -5.32 3.08
N ILE A 202 -32.29 -5.46 2.01
CA ILE A 202 -31.93 -6.26 0.84
C ILE A 202 -30.73 -5.65 0.14
N SER A 203 -30.81 -4.36 -0.23
CA SER A 203 -29.72 -3.66 -0.91
C SER A 203 -28.44 -3.63 -0.06
N GLU A 204 -28.55 -3.47 1.26
CA GLU A 204 -27.39 -3.52 2.16
C GLU A 204 -26.68 -4.87 2.09
N ARG A 205 -27.41 -5.98 2.15
CA ARG A 205 -26.81 -7.32 2.07
C ARG A 205 -26.14 -7.58 0.73
N GLU A 206 -26.73 -7.11 -0.37
CA GLU A 206 -26.15 -7.21 -1.71
C GLU A 206 -24.82 -6.43 -1.78
N ASN A 207 -24.82 -5.16 -1.36
CA ASN A 207 -23.62 -4.33 -1.33
C ASN A 207 -22.53 -4.91 -0.41
N LEU A 208 -22.92 -5.44 0.76
CA LEU A 208 -22.03 -6.09 1.70
C LEU A 208 -21.37 -7.34 1.08
N PHE A 209 -22.17 -8.18 0.43
CA PHE A 209 -21.66 -9.37 -0.25
C PHE A 209 -20.73 -8.98 -1.40
N GLU A 210 -21.11 -8.02 -2.23
CA GLU A 210 -20.29 -7.52 -3.35
C GLU A 210 -18.95 -6.97 -2.86
N PHE A 211 -18.95 -6.17 -1.80
CA PHE A 211 -17.72 -5.65 -1.18
C PHE A 211 -16.79 -6.79 -0.72
N ILE A 212 -17.34 -7.79 -0.02
CA ILE A 212 -16.56 -8.92 0.49
C ILE A 212 -16.04 -9.79 -0.66
N ILE A 213 -16.87 -10.19 -1.62
CA ILE A 213 -16.45 -11.06 -2.71
C ILE A 213 -15.38 -10.39 -3.57
N ASN A 214 -15.50 -9.09 -3.86
CA ASN A 214 -14.49 -8.34 -4.60
C ASN A 214 -13.15 -8.27 -3.84
N SER A 215 -13.19 -8.25 -2.50
CA SER A 215 -11.97 -8.30 -1.68
C SER A 215 -11.26 -9.66 -1.69
N LEU A 216 -11.96 -10.72 -2.08
CA LEU A 216 -11.48 -12.11 -2.16
C LEU A 216 -11.20 -12.55 -3.59
N TYR A 217 -11.80 -11.91 -4.59
CA TYR A 217 -11.77 -12.37 -5.97
C TYR A 217 -10.36 -12.30 -6.57
N VAL A 218 -9.98 -13.36 -7.29
CA VAL A 218 -8.66 -13.48 -7.96
C VAL A 218 -8.46 -12.41 -9.05
N GLY A 219 -9.55 -11.92 -9.65
CA GLY A 219 -9.52 -11.01 -10.81
C GLY A 219 -8.91 -9.62 -10.56
N PHE A 220 -8.70 -9.21 -9.31
CA PHE A 220 -7.89 -8.02 -9.00
C PHE A 220 -6.42 -8.39 -8.86
N ASP A 221 -5.73 -8.51 -10.00
CA ASP A 221 -4.30 -8.78 -10.02
C ASP A 221 -3.51 -7.55 -9.53
N ILE A 222 -3.08 -7.57 -8.26
CA ILE A 222 -2.19 -6.55 -7.70
C ILE A 222 -0.90 -6.40 -8.52
N SER A 223 -0.45 -7.43 -9.23
CA SER A 223 0.70 -7.36 -10.15
C SER A 223 0.45 -6.46 -11.36
N MET A 224 -0.81 -6.17 -11.71
CA MET A 224 -1.14 -5.16 -12.72
C MET A 224 -1.02 -3.73 -12.19
N ILE A 225 -1.26 -3.53 -10.89
CA ILE A 225 -1.22 -2.20 -10.23
C ILE A 225 0.18 -1.88 -9.71
N ARG A 226 0.90 -2.87 -9.17
CA ARG A 226 2.25 -2.78 -8.60
C ARG A 226 3.14 -3.92 -9.14
N PRO A 227 3.53 -3.87 -10.41
CA PRO A 227 4.22 -4.96 -11.10
C PRO A 227 5.63 -5.25 -10.57
N LEU A 228 6.22 -4.35 -9.78
CA LEU A 228 7.54 -4.52 -9.17
C LEU A 228 7.45 -4.73 -7.65
N LYS A 229 6.27 -5.10 -7.14
CA LYS A 229 6.08 -5.43 -5.72
C LYS A 229 7.10 -6.49 -5.29
N ASN A 230 7.66 -6.31 -4.10
CA ASN A 230 8.71 -7.17 -3.50
C ASN A 230 10.07 -7.16 -4.22
N LYS A 231 10.28 -6.33 -5.25
CA LYS A 231 11.62 -6.16 -5.85
C LYS A 231 12.39 -5.07 -5.12
N THR A 232 13.65 -5.34 -4.80
CA THR A 232 14.61 -4.36 -4.27
C THR A 232 15.54 -3.91 -5.40
N ILE A 233 15.43 -2.63 -5.78
CA ILE A 233 16.17 -2.00 -6.88
C ILE A 233 17.24 -1.10 -6.31
N VAL A 234 18.49 -1.29 -6.73
CA VAL A 234 19.59 -0.37 -6.42
C VAL A 234 19.79 0.56 -7.59
N LEU A 235 19.58 1.86 -7.39
CA LEU A 235 19.69 2.86 -8.44
C LEU A 235 20.95 3.71 -8.25
N THR A 236 21.90 3.60 -9.19
CA THR A 236 23.15 4.37 -9.13
C THR A 236 23.06 5.66 -9.93
N ARG A 237 22.91 6.81 -9.26
CA ARG A 237 22.80 8.16 -9.85
C ARG A 237 23.36 9.25 -8.93
N THR A 238 23.34 10.52 -9.31
CA THR A 238 23.60 11.61 -8.35
C THR A 238 22.44 11.75 -7.37
N VAL A 239 22.70 12.34 -6.19
CA VAL A 239 21.68 12.59 -5.15
C VAL A 239 20.53 13.46 -5.68
N GLU A 240 20.80 14.46 -6.53
CA GLU A 240 19.73 15.35 -7.01
C GLU A 240 18.84 14.68 -8.06
N GLN A 241 19.35 13.69 -8.80
CA GLN A 241 18.59 12.99 -9.85
C GLN A 241 17.88 11.74 -9.33
N SER A 242 18.18 11.29 -8.12
CA SER A 242 17.70 10.02 -7.61
C SER A 242 16.24 10.05 -7.15
N ALA A 243 15.72 11.16 -6.63
CA ALA A 243 14.35 11.25 -6.13
C ALA A 243 13.30 11.03 -7.24
N GLU A 244 13.40 11.80 -8.33
CA GLU A 244 12.52 11.67 -9.51
C GLU A 244 12.64 10.30 -10.17
N SER A 245 13.85 9.73 -10.20
CA SER A 245 14.08 8.43 -10.82
C SER A 245 13.59 7.28 -9.96
N ALA A 246 13.72 7.40 -8.63
CA ALA A 246 13.27 6.39 -7.67
C ALA A 246 11.74 6.35 -7.59
N SER A 247 11.06 7.51 -7.68
CA SER A 247 9.59 7.56 -7.59
C SER A 247 8.92 6.68 -8.64
N VAL A 248 9.45 6.65 -9.86
CA VAL A 248 8.95 5.79 -10.95
C VAL A 248 8.88 4.31 -10.53
N PHE A 249 9.89 3.81 -9.84
CA PHE A 249 9.93 2.42 -9.39
C PHE A 249 9.13 2.18 -8.09
N ILE A 250 9.12 3.15 -7.19
CA ILE A 250 8.34 3.10 -5.94
C ILE A 250 6.84 3.04 -6.24
N GLU A 251 6.36 3.84 -7.20
CA GLU A 251 4.97 3.82 -7.67
C GLU A 251 4.56 2.45 -8.22
N LEU A 252 5.50 1.74 -8.85
CA LEU A 252 5.31 0.37 -9.34
C LEU A 252 5.44 -0.70 -8.23
N GLY A 253 5.65 -0.30 -6.97
CA GLY A 253 5.70 -1.16 -5.80
C GLY A 253 7.08 -1.65 -5.39
N ALA A 254 8.15 -1.21 -6.05
CA ALA A 254 9.51 -1.62 -5.70
C ALA A 254 10.03 -0.91 -4.44
N LYS A 255 10.90 -1.60 -3.69
CA LYS A 255 11.78 -0.96 -2.71
C LYS A 255 13.00 -0.42 -3.44
N VAL A 256 13.28 0.88 -3.36
CA VAL A 256 14.42 1.49 -4.05
C VAL A 256 15.49 1.91 -3.06
N ILE A 257 16.72 1.44 -3.28
CA ILE A 257 17.93 1.90 -2.61
C ILE A 257 18.64 2.84 -3.56
N VAL A 258 18.61 4.12 -3.24
CA VAL A 258 19.40 5.12 -3.96
C VAL A 258 20.85 4.96 -3.52
N PHE A 259 21.74 4.70 -4.47
CA PHE A 259 23.17 4.61 -4.20
C PHE A 259 23.92 5.68 -4.99
N PRO A 260 24.27 6.82 -4.36
CA PRO A 260 25.01 7.86 -5.05
C PRO A 260 26.37 7.36 -5.54
N THR A 261 26.70 7.58 -6.81
CA THR A 261 28.02 7.23 -7.39
C THR A 261 28.78 8.43 -7.93
N LEU A 262 28.12 9.60 -7.92
CA LEU A 262 28.64 10.86 -8.40
C LEU A 262 28.11 11.96 -7.47
N GLU A 263 28.95 12.93 -7.16
CA GLU A 263 28.62 14.13 -6.41
C GLU A 263 29.02 15.36 -7.22
N ILE A 264 28.14 16.36 -7.24
CA ILE A 264 28.41 17.65 -7.85
C ILE A 264 28.98 18.56 -6.77
N VAL A 265 30.25 18.92 -6.92
CA VAL A 265 30.97 19.74 -5.94
C VAL A 265 31.38 21.08 -6.57
N PRO A 266 31.59 22.13 -5.75
CA PRO A 266 32.14 23.40 -6.26
C PRO A 266 33.45 23.20 -7.04
N PRO A 267 33.81 24.14 -7.94
CA PRO A 267 35.08 24.08 -8.65
C PRO A 267 36.24 24.24 -7.67
N SER A 268 37.44 23.82 -8.07
CA SER A 268 38.65 23.99 -7.27
C SER A 268 38.98 25.46 -6.97
N SER A 269 38.51 26.37 -7.82
CA SER A 269 38.60 27.81 -7.62
C SER A 269 37.47 28.53 -8.33
N TRP A 270 36.90 29.54 -7.67
CA TRP A 270 35.93 30.46 -8.26
C TRP A 270 36.56 31.68 -8.92
N LYS A 271 37.89 31.83 -8.87
CA LYS A 271 38.58 33.06 -9.30
C LYS A 271 38.19 33.52 -10.71
N SER A 272 38.22 32.62 -11.69
CA SER A 272 37.86 32.94 -13.08
C SER A 272 36.38 33.28 -13.26
N PHE A 273 35.50 32.72 -12.42
CA PHE A 273 34.07 33.07 -12.43
C PHE A 273 33.87 34.47 -11.86
N ASP A 274 34.46 34.71 -10.67
CA ASP A 274 34.36 35.99 -9.98
C ASP A 274 34.98 37.11 -10.84
N GLU A 275 36.09 36.87 -11.53
CA GLU A 275 36.68 37.82 -12.47
C GLU A 275 35.70 38.20 -13.59
N VAL A 276 34.96 37.24 -14.16
CA VAL A 276 33.97 37.53 -15.20
C VAL A 276 32.78 38.32 -14.63
N ILE A 277 32.29 37.96 -13.44
CA ILE A 277 31.13 38.60 -12.80
C ILE A 277 31.44 40.00 -12.26
N LEU A 278 32.64 40.21 -11.71
CA LEU A 278 33.05 41.48 -11.10
C LEU A 278 33.53 42.48 -12.15
N ASN A 279 33.97 42.01 -13.32
CA ASN A 279 34.34 42.88 -14.43
C ASN A 279 33.09 43.56 -15.03
N LYS A 280 33.20 44.84 -15.37
CA LYS A 280 32.12 45.62 -16.00
C LYS A 280 32.00 45.35 -17.51
N ASN A 281 32.80 44.46 -18.07
CA ASN A 281 32.72 44.06 -19.46
C ASN A 281 31.32 43.52 -19.79
N ARG A 282 30.79 43.95 -20.93
CA ARG A 282 29.49 43.51 -21.43
C ARG A 282 29.54 42.02 -21.75
N ILE A 283 28.55 41.26 -21.28
CA ILE A 283 28.29 39.88 -21.69
C ILE A 283 27.07 39.92 -22.61
N ASP A 284 27.26 39.59 -23.89
CA ASP A 284 26.19 39.60 -24.89
C ASP A 284 25.34 38.32 -24.82
N PHE A 285 25.97 37.18 -24.54
CA PHE A 285 25.32 35.88 -24.45
C PHE A 285 25.76 35.11 -23.20
N LEU A 286 24.83 34.43 -22.53
CA LEU A 286 25.07 33.57 -21.37
C LEU A 286 24.50 32.18 -21.66
N ILE A 287 25.34 31.14 -21.69
CA ILE A 287 24.94 29.79 -22.10
C ILE A 287 25.02 28.84 -20.92
N PHE A 288 23.86 28.32 -20.50
CA PHE A 288 23.76 27.27 -19.50
C PHE A 288 23.71 25.89 -20.15
N THR A 289 24.80 25.15 -19.97
CA THR A 289 24.99 23.81 -20.53
C THR A 289 24.28 22.70 -19.74
N SER A 290 23.92 22.96 -18.48
CA SER A 290 23.22 22.00 -17.62
C SER A 290 22.43 22.71 -16.52
N ALA A 291 21.45 22.02 -15.94
CA ALA A 291 20.75 22.46 -14.74
C ALA A 291 21.70 22.78 -13.57
N HIS A 292 22.72 21.94 -13.35
CA HIS A 292 23.71 22.15 -12.28
C HIS A 292 24.49 23.45 -12.45
N THR A 293 24.82 23.80 -13.71
CA THR A 293 25.46 25.08 -14.02
C THR A 293 24.61 26.26 -13.55
N VAL A 294 23.29 26.20 -13.75
CA VAL A 294 22.36 27.27 -13.36
C VAL A 294 22.36 27.43 -11.83
N THR A 295 22.22 26.33 -11.11
CA THR A 295 22.23 26.31 -9.64
C THR A 295 23.53 26.88 -9.08
N MET A 296 24.67 26.44 -9.60
CA MET A 296 25.99 26.89 -9.16
C MET A 296 26.25 28.36 -9.47
N PHE A 297 25.84 28.81 -10.66
CA PHE A 297 25.89 30.22 -11.04
C PHE A 297 25.05 31.09 -10.09
N ALA A 298 23.80 30.70 -9.82
CA ALA A 298 22.90 31.47 -8.97
C ALA A 298 23.38 31.49 -7.51
N HIS A 299 23.84 30.35 -6.99
CA HIS A 299 24.41 30.25 -5.64
C HIS A 299 25.65 31.14 -5.50
N ARG A 300 26.58 31.11 -6.46
CA ARG A 300 27.78 31.94 -6.40
C ARG A 300 27.47 33.42 -6.49
N LEU A 301 26.52 33.85 -7.32
CA LEU A 301 26.06 35.24 -7.35
C LEU A 301 25.52 35.71 -6.00
N LYS A 302 24.74 34.86 -5.33
CA LYS A 302 24.22 35.12 -3.99
C LYS A 302 25.34 35.25 -2.97
N GLU A 303 26.32 34.35 -2.98
CA GLU A 303 27.51 34.43 -2.09
C GLU A 303 28.31 35.73 -2.29
N LEU A 304 28.42 36.19 -3.55
CA LEU A 304 29.09 37.46 -3.88
C LEU A 304 28.24 38.70 -3.56
N ASN A 305 26.98 38.53 -3.14
CA ASN A 305 26.00 39.61 -3.02
C ASN A 305 25.90 40.46 -4.31
N LYS A 306 25.87 39.80 -5.48
CA LYS A 306 25.76 40.44 -6.80
C LYS A 306 24.50 40.01 -7.52
N ASN A 307 23.92 40.96 -8.25
CA ASN A 307 22.85 40.70 -9.21
C ASN A 307 23.41 40.76 -10.63
N PHE A 308 23.14 39.74 -11.42
CA PHE A 308 23.49 39.74 -12.83
C PHE A 308 22.46 40.54 -13.64
N ASN A 309 22.92 41.46 -14.49
CA ASN A 309 22.03 42.28 -15.30
C ASN A 309 21.71 41.58 -16.64
N TYR A 310 20.54 40.97 -16.73
CA TYR A 310 20.08 40.27 -17.93
C TYR A 310 19.53 41.18 -19.04
N SER A 311 19.33 42.49 -18.80
CA SER A 311 18.66 43.40 -19.76
C SER A 311 19.39 43.54 -21.11
N LYS A 312 20.69 43.26 -21.14
CA LYS A 312 21.55 43.35 -22.34
C LYS A 312 22.20 42.01 -22.71
N THR A 313 21.78 40.92 -22.08
CA THR A 313 22.35 39.58 -22.26
C THR A 313 21.28 38.61 -22.75
N LYS A 314 21.55 37.91 -23.84
CA LYS A 314 20.71 36.80 -24.29
C LYS A 314 21.10 35.52 -23.55
N VAL A 315 20.20 34.97 -22.76
CA VAL A 315 20.41 33.71 -22.03
C VAL A 315 19.94 32.54 -22.86
N ILE A 316 20.76 31.49 -22.93
CA ILE A 316 20.50 30.26 -23.66
C ILE A 316 20.53 29.10 -22.67
N ALA A 317 19.47 28.30 -22.64
CA ALA A 317 19.42 27.04 -21.91
C ALA A 317 19.40 25.90 -22.93
N ILE A 318 20.38 25.01 -22.89
CA ILE A 318 20.55 23.97 -23.93
C ILE A 318 19.34 23.02 -24.02
N GLY A 319 18.66 22.76 -22.90
CA GLY A 319 17.52 21.85 -22.87
C GLY A 319 16.43 22.29 -21.93
N SER A 320 15.26 21.67 -22.07
CA SER A 320 14.05 21.97 -21.29
C SER A 320 14.28 21.92 -19.78
N LYS A 321 14.99 20.89 -19.27
CA LYS A 321 15.31 20.78 -17.83
C LYS A 321 16.19 21.93 -17.34
N THR A 322 17.16 22.37 -18.13
CA THR A 322 17.99 23.54 -17.80
C THR A 322 17.14 24.80 -17.76
N SER A 323 16.20 24.96 -18.71
CA SER A 323 15.28 26.09 -18.76
C SER A 323 14.36 26.15 -17.53
N GLN A 324 13.83 25.01 -17.10
CA GLN A 324 12.99 24.93 -15.89
C GLN A 324 13.75 25.38 -14.64
N ILE A 325 15.02 24.99 -14.48
CA ILE A 325 15.84 25.46 -13.35
C ILE A 325 16.13 26.97 -13.48
N CYS A 326 16.39 27.50 -14.68
CA CYS A 326 16.50 28.95 -14.88
C CYS A 326 15.27 29.69 -14.37
N GLU A 327 14.07 29.21 -14.67
CA GLU A 327 12.81 29.80 -14.21
C GLU A 327 12.69 29.83 -12.69
N GLN A 328 13.07 28.75 -12.00
CA GLN A 328 13.10 28.69 -10.53
C GLN A 328 14.00 29.76 -9.91
N TYR A 329 15.13 30.07 -10.57
CA TYR A 329 16.05 31.13 -10.15
C TYR A 329 15.72 32.52 -10.76
N LYS A 330 14.58 32.66 -11.44
CA LYS A 330 14.14 33.89 -12.11
C LYS A 330 15.14 34.40 -13.16
N ILE A 331 15.80 33.48 -13.85
CA ILE A 331 16.74 33.77 -14.94
C ILE A 331 15.97 33.73 -16.27
N PRO A 332 15.93 34.84 -17.04
CA PRO A 332 15.09 34.92 -18.24
C PRO A 332 15.76 34.20 -19.43
N VAL A 333 15.33 32.99 -19.72
CA VAL A 333 15.81 32.23 -20.91
C VAL A 333 15.23 32.84 -22.18
N ASN A 334 16.11 33.22 -23.12
CA ASN A 334 15.71 33.83 -24.39
C ASN A 334 15.70 32.83 -25.55
N ILE A 335 16.56 31.80 -25.50
CA ILE A 335 16.72 30.83 -26.58
C ILE A 335 16.85 29.42 -25.96
N ILE A 336 16.11 28.47 -26.52
CA ILE A 336 16.30 27.04 -26.33
C ILE A 336 16.55 26.47 -27.73
N PRO A 337 17.69 25.80 -27.99
CA PRO A 337 17.99 25.26 -29.31
C PRO A 337 17.06 24.09 -29.65
N GLU A 338 16.80 23.86 -30.94
CA GLU A 338 16.01 22.70 -31.40
C GLU A 338 16.72 21.37 -31.08
N LYS A 339 18.05 21.34 -31.23
CA LYS A 339 18.90 20.23 -30.82
C LYS A 339 19.52 20.55 -29.45
N PHE A 340 19.26 19.71 -28.45
CA PHE A 340 19.78 19.89 -27.09
C PHE A 340 21.25 19.49 -26.94
N SER A 341 22.12 20.05 -27.79
CA SER A 341 23.56 19.77 -27.83
C SER A 341 24.36 21.05 -28.02
N GLY A 342 25.70 20.95 -27.91
CA GLY A 342 26.59 22.08 -28.17
C GLY A 342 26.48 22.56 -29.62
N GLU A 343 26.41 21.63 -30.57
CA GLU A 343 26.21 21.90 -31.99
C GLU A 343 24.87 22.60 -32.25
N GLY A 344 23.81 22.18 -31.56
CA GLY A 344 22.50 22.84 -31.65
C GLY A 344 22.51 24.29 -31.18
N VAL A 345 23.32 24.61 -30.17
CA VAL A 345 23.52 26.00 -29.74
C VAL A 345 24.29 26.81 -30.79
N VAL A 346 25.35 26.23 -31.38
CA VAL A 346 26.11 26.89 -32.46
C VAL A 346 25.19 27.19 -33.65
N GLU A 347 24.37 26.22 -34.06
CA GLU A 347 23.35 26.37 -35.10
C GLU A 347 22.34 27.48 -34.75
N ALA A 348 21.79 27.47 -33.52
CA ALA A 348 20.84 28.49 -33.07
C ALA A 348 21.47 29.90 -33.06
N LEU A 349 22.75 30.02 -32.67
CA LEU A 349 23.46 31.30 -32.59
C LEU A 349 24.06 31.77 -33.92
N SER A 350 24.23 30.89 -34.91
CA SER A 350 24.68 31.24 -36.27
C SER A 350 23.79 32.27 -36.98
N LYS A 351 22.53 32.39 -36.54
CA LYS A 351 21.55 33.38 -37.04
C LYS A 351 21.84 34.81 -36.52
N PHE A 352 22.78 34.97 -35.60
CA PHE A 352 23.17 36.25 -35.02
C PHE A 352 24.57 36.66 -35.51
N ASN A 353 24.83 37.96 -35.56
CA ASN A 353 26.19 38.46 -35.73
C ASN A 353 26.96 38.33 -34.42
N LEU A 354 27.83 37.31 -34.32
CA LEU A 354 28.64 37.02 -33.15
C LEU A 354 30.01 37.70 -33.16
N LYS A 355 30.37 38.40 -34.25
CA LYS A 355 31.67 39.08 -34.35
C LYS A 355 31.87 40.05 -33.17
N ASP A 356 32.97 39.86 -32.44
CA ASP A 356 33.37 40.64 -31.27
C ASP A 356 32.38 40.58 -30.08
N LYS A 357 31.41 39.64 -30.10
CA LYS A 357 30.44 39.46 -29.02
C LYS A 357 31.01 38.59 -27.91
N VAL A 358 30.80 38.99 -26.66
CA VAL A 358 31.28 38.23 -25.50
C VAL A 358 30.25 37.18 -25.11
N VAL A 359 30.66 35.92 -25.12
CA VAL A 359 29.84 34.77 -24.74
C VAL A 359 30.38 34.16 -23.45
N PHE A 360 29.56 34.18 -22.40
CA PHE A 360 29.89 33.54 -21.13
C PHE A 360 29.30 32.13 -21.05
N ILE A 361 30.14 31.13 -20.82
CA ILE A 361 29.77 29.71 -20.75
C ILE A 361 30.24 29.14 -19.41
N PRO A 362 29.47 29.33 -18.33
CA PRO A 362 29.65 28.55 -17.12
C PRO A 362 29.39 27.06 -17.43
N ARG A 363 30.24 26.17 -16.93
CA ARG A 363 30.16 24.72 -17.26
C ARG A 363 30.85 23.83 -16.24
N SER A 364 30.78 22.51 -16.43
CA SER A 364 31.66 21.58 -15.71
C SER A 364 33.12 21.75 -16.12
N ALA A 365 34.06 21.42 -15.22
CA ALA A 365 35.48 21.45 -15.56
C ALA A 365 35.90 20.47 -16.67
N ILE A 366 35.15 19.38 -16.86
CA ILE A 366 35.41 18.35 -17.90
C ILE A 366 34.55 18.61 -19.15
N GLY A 367 34.09 19.84 -19.35
CA GLY A 367 33.20 20.12 -20.44
C GLY A 367 33.88 20.07 -21.82
N ARG A 368 33.24 19.37 -22.76
CA ARG A 368 33.53 19.29 -24.20
C ARG A 368 33.89 20.62 -24.88
N ALA A 369 35.02 20.69 -25.60
CA ALA A 369 35.54 21.92 -26.21
C ALA A 369 34.78 22.35 -27.49
N GLU A 370 33.92 21.49 -28.02
CA GLU A 370 33.19 21.65 -29.27
C GLU A 370 32.31 22.92 -29.29
N LEU A 371 31.56 23.18 -28.21
CA LEU A 371 30.72 24.37 -28.10
C LEU A 371 31.53 25.68 -28.06
N PRO A 372 32.52 25.86 -27.17
CA PRO A 372 33.41 27.03 -27.23
C PRO A 372 34.03 27.24 -28.62
N LYS A 373 34.65 26.20 -29.19
CA LYS A 373 35.32 26.30 -30.49
C LYS A 373 34.38 26.70 -31.62
N GLY A 374 33.21 26.07 -31.71
CA GLY A 374 32.23 26.39 -32.76
C GLY A 374 31.70 27.83 -32.67
N LEU A 375 31.64 28.42 -31.47
CA LEU A 375 31.26 29.83 -31.32
C LEU A 375 32.43 30.80 -31.58
N GLU A 376 33.68 30.40 -31.29
CA GLU A 376 34.88 31.16 -31.68
C GLU A 376 35.01 31.25 -33.20
N GLU A 377 34.72 30.17 -33.93
CA GLU A 377 34.72 30.13 -35.40
C GLU A 377 33.69 31.10 -36.02
N LEU A 378 32.61 31.41 -35.30
CA LEU A 378 31.63 32.42 -35.67
C LEU A 378 32.05 33.86 -35.28
N GLY A 379 33.25 34.05 -34.74
CA GLY A 379 33.84 35.35 -34.38
C GLY A 379 33.54 35.82 -32.95
N ALA A 380 33.01 34.95 -32.09
CA ALA A 380 32.69 35.29 -30.71
C ALA A 380 33.91 35.26 -29.77
N ILE A 381 33.91 36.11 -28.75
CA ILE A 381 34.91 36.12 -27.68
C ILE A 381 34.40 35.24 -26.53
N ILE A 382 35.00 34.07 -26.35
CA ILE A 382 34.51 33.10 -25.36
C ILE A 382 35.12 33.32 -23.97
N LYS A 383 34.26 33.32 -22.96
CA LYS A 383 34.59 33.17 -21.55
C LYS A 383 34.03 31.85 -21.07
N SER A 384 34.79 30.77 -21.16
CA SER A 384 34.36 29.46 -20.68
C SER A 384 34.96 29.18 -19.31
N VAL A 385 34.13 28.98 -18.29
CA VAL A 385 34.60 28.92 -16.90
C VAL A 385 33.99 27.70 -16.18
N PRO A 386 34.80 26.91 -15.46
CA PRO A 386 34.28 25.84 -14.62
C PRO A 386 33.55 26.42 -13.41
N VAL A 387 32.30 25.98 -13.18
CA VAL A 387 31.49 26.36 -12.02
C VAL A 387 31.08 25.16 -11.16
N TYR A 388 31.48 23.95 -11.56
CA TYR A 388 31.42 22.76 -10.72
C TYR A 388 32.38 21.67 -11.23
N ASN A 389 32.67 20.74 -10.33
CA ASN A 389 33.35 19.49 -10.58
C ASN A 389 32.42 18.31 -10.31
N VAL A 390 32.78 17.18 -10.91
CA VAL A 390 32.12 15.90 -10.63
C VAL A 390 33.15 15.03 -9.92
N SER A 391 32.83 14.57 -8.71
CA SER A 391 33.70 13.71 -7.90
C SER A 391 32.97 12.44 -7.45
N LEU A 392 33.72 11.50 -6.88
CA LEU A 392 33.12 10.45 -6.08
C LEU A 392 32.43 11.08 -4.85
N PRO A 393 31.31 10.51 -4.40
CA PRO A 393 30.60 11.02 -3.25
C PRO A 393 31.39 10.82 -1.96
N GLY A 394 31.29 11.80 -1.05
CA GLY A 394 31.88 11.67 0.28
C GLY A 394 31.28 10.52 1.09
N LYS A 395 32.05 9.98 2.06
CA LYS A 395 31.61 8.85 2.91
C LYS A 395 30.25 9.06 3.57
N LYS A 396 29.96 10.29 4.03
CA LYS A 396 28.68 10.65 4.66
C LYS A 396 27.49 10.53 3.70
N VAL A 397 27.68 10.84 2.42
CA VAL A 397 26.62 10.83 1.39
C VAL A 397 26.15 9.40 1.10
N ILE A 398 27.05 8.42 1.16
CA ILE A 398 26.77 7.01 0.85
C ILE A 398 26.54 6.15 2.10
N GLU A 399 26.72 6.69 3.31
CA GLU A 399 26.68 5.92 4.55
C GLU A 399 25.35 5.17 4.72
N GLU A 400 24.23 5.87 4.45
CA GLU A 400 22.90 5.29 4.53
C GLU A 400 22.69 4.22 3.45
N SER A 401 23.07 4.51 2.21
CA SER A 401 22.97 3.55 1.09
C SER A 401 23.76 2.26 1.36
N LEU A 402 24.95 2.37 1.95
CA LEU A 402 25.77 1.23 2.37
C LEU A 402 25.09 0.41 3.48
N LYS A 403 24.50 1.07 4.48
CA LYS A 403 23.70 0.40 5.52
C LYS A 403 22.52 -0.35 4.90
N GLN A 404 21.75 0.31 4.04
CA GLN A 404 20.60 -0.31 3.38
C GLN A 404 21.01 -1.52 2.52
N LEU A 405 22.08 -1.42 1.74
CA LEU A 405 22.62 -2.53 0.95
C LEU A 405 23.05 -3.73 1.82
N LYS A 406 23.66 -3.48 2.99
CA LYS A 406 24.10 -4.55 3.89
C LYS A 406 22.95 -5.37 4.48
N PHE A 407 21.80 -4.74 4.72
CA PHE A 407 20.62 -5.36 5.33
C PHE A 407 19.53 -5.70 4.32
N SER A 408 19.83 -5.69 3.03
CA SER A 408 18.88 -6.06 1.99
C SER A 408 19.52 -7.02 0.99
N LYS A 409 18.67 -7.74 0.25
CA LYS A 409 19.08 -8.55 -0.88
C LYS A 409 18.56 -7.86 -2.14
N PRO A 410 19.41 -7.11 -2.88
CA PRO A 410 19.02 -6.52 -4.14
C PRO A 410 18.60 -7.57 -5.17
N ASP A 411 17.48 -7.31 -5.86
CA ASP A 411 17.05 -8.10 -7.02
C ASP A 411 17.70 -7.59 -8.30
N VAL A 412 17.93 -6.27 -8.39
CA VAL A 412 18.51 -5.63 -9.57
C VAL A 412 19.34 -4.39 -9.24
N PHE A 413 20.47 -4.25 -9.94
CA PHE A 413 21.27 -3.02 -9.96
C PHE A 413 21.05 -2.26 -11.27
N VAL A 414 20.74 -0.97 -11.17
CA VAL A 414 20.48 -0.08 -12.30
C VAL A 414 21.60 0.92 -12.47
N PHE A 415 22.27 0.87 -13.62
CA PHE A 415 23.31 1.80 -14.03
C PHE A 415 22.84 2.70 -15.18
N THR A 416 23.08 4.01 -15.02
CA THR A 416 22.57 5.02 -15.97
C THR A 416 23.66 5.67 -16.83
N SER A 417 24.91 5.32 -16.59
CA SER A 417 26.05 5.66 -17.44
C SER A 417 27.22 4.69 -17.17
N PRO A 418 28.21 4.60 -18.08
CA PRO A 418 29.46 3.89 -17.79
C PRO A 418 30.14 4.36 -16.49
N SER A 419 30.17 5.68 -16.25
CA SER A 419 30.80 6.24 -15.05
C SER A 419 30.07 5.85 -13.76
N THR A 420 28.74 5.73 -13.77
CA THR A 420 28.00 5.27 -12.57
C THR A 420 28.38 3.83 -12.19
N PHE A 421 28.66 2.98 -13.16
CA PHE A 421 29.10 1.60 -12.94
C PHE A 421 30.53 1.53 -12.42
N GLU A 422 31.49 2.15 -13.11
CA GLU A 422 32.90 2.13 -12.68
C GLU A 422 33.10 2.77 -11.30
N ASN A 423 32.37 3.85 -11.02
CA ASN A 423 32.40 4.49 -9.70
C ASN A 423 31.77 3.61 -8.63
N PHE A 424 30.67 2.90 -8.93
CA PHE A 424 30.10 1.94 -7.99
C PHE A 424 31.12 0.87 -7.60
N LEU A 425 31.82 0.28 -8.58
CA LEU A 425 32.87 -0.71 -8.32
C LEU A 425 33.98 -0.13 -7.44
N THR A 426 34.42 1.09 -7.75
CA THR A 426 35.47 1.79 -6.99
C THR A 426 35.04 2.07 -5.55
N ILE A 427 33.82 2.58 -5.34
CA ILE A 427 33.28 2.90 -4.02
C ILE A 427 33.12 1.64 -3.17
N MET A 428 32.67 0.55 -3.79
CA MET A 428 32.43 -0.72 -3.11
C MET A 428 33.70 -1.57 -2.96
N GLY A 429 34.82 -1.19 -3.57
CA GLY A 429 36.06 -1.97 -3.58
C GLY A 429 35.89 -3.34 -4.27
N ILE A 430 35.16 -3.39 -5.39
CA ILE A 430 34.85 -4.64 -6.09
C ILE A 430 35.92 -4.92 -7.16
N ASP A 431 36.81 -5.87 -6.86
CA ASP A 431 37.86 -6.31 -7.80
C ASP A 431 37.36 -7.31 -8.86
N ASN A 432 36.32 -8.09 -8.53
CA ASN A 432 35.72 -9.07 -9.43
C ASN A 432 34.22 -8.81 -9.63
N PRO A 433 33.84 -7.93 -10.58
CA PRO A 433 32.44 -7.59 -10.84
C PRO A 433 31.58 -8.80 -11.23
N ALA A 434 32.12 -9.73 -12.01
CA ALA A 434 31.39 -10.93 -12.45
C ALA A 434 30.97 -11.82 -11.28
N LEU A 435 31.82 -11.93 -10.24
CA LEU A 435 31.48 -12.65 -9.02
C LEU A 435 30.47 -11.89 -8.17
N PHE A 436 30.65 -10.57 -8.02
CA PHE A 436 29.77 -9.73 -7.20
C PHE A 436 28.31 -9.74 -7.68
N PHE A 437 28.09 -9.63 -9.00
CA PHE A 437 26.75 -9.62 -9.59
C PHE A 437 26.21 -11.03 -9.89
N ARG A 438 26.87 -12.09 -9.40
CA ARG A 438 26.40 -13.47 -9.64
C ARG A 438 25.06 -13.70 -8.95
N GLY A 439 24.03 -14.01 -9.74
CA GLY A 439 22.69 -14.30 -9.23
C GLY A 439 21.85 -13.06 -8.92
N VAL A 440 22.30 -11.87 -9.33
CA VAL A 440 21.54 -10.62 -9.26
C VAL A 440 21.38 -10.06 -10.66
N ASP A 441 20.21 -9.49 -10.98
CA ASP A 441 20.00 -8.89 -12.28
C ASP A 441 20.75 -7.54 -12.41
N VAL A 442 21.27 -7.24 -13.60
CA VAL A 442 21.91 -5.96 -13.89
C VAL A 442 21.19 -5.29 -15.05
N ALA A 443 20.88 -4.01 -14.86
CA ALA A 443 20.11 -3.18 -15.76
C ALA A 443 20.96 -2.00 -16.25
N ALA A 444 21.00 -1.80 -17.56
CA ALA A 444 21.68 -0.67 -18.19
C ALA A 444 20.65 0.22 -18.88
N ILE A 445 20.77 1.55 -18.72
CA ILE A 445 19.86 2.50 -19.37
C ILE A 445 19.96 2.49 -20.91
N GLY A 446 21.11 2.09 -21.46
CA GLY A 446 21.39 2.15 -22.89
C GLY A 446 22.70 1.47 -23.29
N PRO A 447 23.02 1.44 -24.60
CA PRO A 447 24.03 0.56 -25.18
C PRO A 447 25.46 0.86 -24.70
N THR A 448 25.84 2.12 -24.53
CA THR A 448 27.18 2.48 -24.05
C THR A 448 27.42 2.00 -22.62
N THR A 449 26.40 2.10 -21.77
CA THR A 449 26.45 1.59 -20.38
C THR A 449 26.50 0.08 -20.37
N LYS A 450 25.71 -0.58 -21.23
CA LYS A 450 25.73 -2.04 -21.41
C LYS A 450 27.12 -2.52 -21.79
N SER A 451 27.75 -1.92 -22.81
CA SER A 451 29.09 -2.31 -23.24
C SER A 451 30.15 -2.15 -22.13
N ALA A 452 30.06 -1.09 -21.32
CA ALA A 452 30.96 -0.90 -20.19
C ALA A 452 30.82 -2.02 -19.15
N ILE A 453 29.58 -2.38 -18.79
CA ILE A 453 29.28 -3.46 -17.85
C ILE A 453 29.77 -4.81 -18.39
N GLU A 454 29.46 -5.13 -19.64
CA GLU A 454 29.82 -6.40 -20.27
C GLU A 454 31.33 -6.55 -20.49
N SER A 455 32.06 -5.44 -20.67
CA SER A 455 33.53 -5.45 -20.74
C SER A 455 34.20 -6.00 -19.46
N LYS A 456 33.51 -5.89 -18.32
CA LYS A 456 33.91 -6.48 -17.02
C LYS A 456 33.33 -7.87 -16.79
N LYS A 457 32.83 -8.53 -17.83
CA LYS A 457 32.21 -9.87 -17.81
C LYS A 457 30.94 -9.97 -16.96
N VAL A 458 30.25 -8.85 -16.75
CA VAL A 458 28.94 -8.81 -16.07
C VAL A 458 27.84 -8.85 -17.12
N LYS A 459 26.89 -9.78 -16.99
CA LYS A 459 25.76 -9.89 -17.92
C LYS A 459 24.73 -8.80 -17.61
N VAL A 460 24.32 -8.05 -18.63
CA VAL A 460 23.18 -7.13 -18.54
C VAL A 460 21.91 -7.89 -18.91
N SER A 461 21.01 -8.06 -17.93
CA SER A 461 19.72 -8.73 -18.09
C SER A 461 18.65 -7.81 -18.70
N ILE A 462 18.74 -6.51 -18.43
CA ILE A 462 17.68 -5.54 -18.73
C ILE A 462 18.28 -4.32 -19.42
N MET A 463 17.79 -3.99 -20.61
CA MET A 463 18.10 -2.74 -21.31
C MET A 463 16.87 -2.31 -22.13
N PRO A 464 16.36 -1.08 -21.97
CA PRO A 464 15.18 -0.63 -22.67
C PRO A 464 15.50 -0.22 -24.11
N SER A 465 14.48 -0.17 -24.97
CA SER A 465 14.57 0.42 -26.31
C SER A 465 14.58 1.95 -26.25
N GLU A 466 13.82 2.53 -25.31
CA GLU A 466 13.85 3.95 -24.99
C GLU A 466 14.79 4.21 -23.80
N PHE A 467 15.87 4.98 -24.01
CA PHE A 467 16.93 5.17 -23.01
C PHE A 467 16.55 6.17 -21.89
N THR A 468 15.38 5.96 -21.29
CA THR A 468 14.81 6.77 -20.21
C THR A 468 14.50 5.91 -18.98
N ILE A 469 14.34 6.53 -17.81
CA ILE A 469 13.99 5.78 -16.58
C ILE A 469 12.63 5.09 -16.73
N LYS A 470 11.68 5.73 -17.41
CA LYS A 470 10.37 5.13 -17.70
C LYS A 470 10.49 3.93 -18.64
N GLY A 471 11.27 4.07 -19.72
CA GLY A 471 11.58 2.95 -20.62
C GLY A 471 12.22 1.78 -19.88
N LEU A 472 13.16 2.06 -18.97
CA LEU A 472 13.80 1.05 -18.14
C LEU A 472 12.82 0.35 -17.20
N ALA A 473 11.94 1.11 -16.53
CA ALA A 473 10.91 0.56 -15.66
C ALA A 473 9.96 -0.37 -16.43
N GLN A 474 9.50 0.05 -17.61
CA GLN A 474 8.68 -0.78 -18.47
C GLN A 474 9.40 -2.08 -18.87
N LYS A 475 10.68 -1.98 -19.26
CA LYS A 475 11.45 -3.16 -19.64
C LYS A 475 11.66 -4.13 -18.48
N MET A 476 11.80 -3.61 -17.27
CA MET A 476 11.93 -4.40 -16.06
C MET A 476 10.63 -5.15 -15.71
N ILE A 477 9.47 -4.51 -15.92
CA ILE A 477 8.15 -5.16 -15.76
C ILE A 477 8.03 -6.34 -16.72
N GLU A 478 8.32 -6.14 -18.00
CA GLU A 478 8.29 -7.22 -19.02
C GLU A 478 9.19 -8.39 -18.62
N TYR A 479 10.41 -8.07 -18.17
CA TYR A 479 11.41 -9.05 -17.79
C TYR A 479 10.95 -9.92 -16.62
N TYR A 480 10.43 -9.32 -15.54
CA TYR A 480 9.98 -10.11 -14.38
C TYR A 480 8.70 -10.89 -14.66
N ARG A 481 7.77 -10.36 -15.47
CA ARG A 481 6.60 -11.13 -15.93
C ARG A 481 7.01 -12.37 -16.72
N SER A 482 8.04 -12.27 -17.57
CA SER A 482 8.54 -13.44 -18.33
C SER A 482 9.29 -14.47 -17.49
N LYS A 483 9.68 -14.15 -16.25
CA LYS A 483 10.31 -15.10 -15.31
C LYS A 483 9.30 -15.86 -14.45
N GLU A 484 8.08 -15.31 -14.31
CA GLU A 484 7.01 -15.88 -13.49
C GLU A 484 6.11 -16.83 -14.28
N ASN A 485 6.09 -16.71 -15.62
CA ASN A 485 5.55 -17.69 -16.55
C ASN A 485 6.62 -18.73 -16.92
#